data_AF-A0A350IGS1-F1
#
_entry.id   AF-A0A350IGS1-F1
#
_cell.length_a   1.000
_cell.length_b   1.000
_cell.length_c   1.000
_cell.angle_alpha   90.00
_cell.angle_beta   90.00
_cell.angle_gamma   90.00
#
_symmetry.space_group_name_H-M   'P 1'
#
loop_
_entity.id
_entity.type
_entity.pdbx_description
1 polymer ?
#
loop_
_entity_poly.entity_id
_entity_poly.type
_entity_poly.pdbx_seq_one_letter_code
_entity_poly.pdbx_strand_id
1 'polypeptide(L)'
;MARLTKADSVYRMSLHKNGGYMYATTHPYTVTGDGKRKYSCLHWGTVTDGLKFIPGKQYLYASPEERARLIFPEGWDLSEIDKLQSDRRQGRPAYEGADVNRFYGDVWLMERVADKVGLRTDLMATFHENAEIVNDVLTLAYYSFATGNSWSRAARWQKLEKAPSSRELTPMTITRLTHSISETERMNLFKYRADRLDKDELCAVDSTTRSAYGSSLADIKWGRNKERVPLPQTSEVVVYSLDSHMPVYYRTFPGNIPDSRSVETILTDISHAGFPRVILVTDRGYESVQNLEKYILRGQPMIMCVKMRQKIVLDRIAEFGTIGGKPGDMLFDTESRLYYKQYDLEYDVRGNGDSVHKADRMKLDLFFDPFRRAAEQTELEVAVEMQRRSLQSILDAGGSVDDDESIKKNYNWYEVSYDKKDRKLLSFSLDEKKIENVKKTSGFFGYITLGLDYTALQTLDAYSLRDEQEKYFCQMKTQMGFDRQRN
;
A
#
# COMPACT_ATOMS: atom_id res chain seq x y z
N MET A 1 45.05 6.80 72.94
CA MET A 1 45.53 5.94 71.84
C MET A 1 44.34 5.51 70.99
N ALA A 2 44.21 6.02 69.76
CA ALA A 2 43.14 5.62 68.84
C ALA A 2 43.48 4.24 68.24
N ARG A 3 42.60 3.25 68.38
CA ARG A 3 42.77 1.95 67.73
C ARG A 3 42.77 2.15 66.21
N LEU A 4 43.83 1.68 65.53
CA LEU A 4 43.86 1.54 64.08
C LEU A 4 42.72 0.61 63.64
N THR A 5 41.72 1.17 62.99
CA THR A 5 40.65 0.41 62.32
C THR A 5 41.26 -0.22 61.07
N LYS A 6 41.30 -1.55 60.99
CA LYS A 6 41.71 -2.27 59.77
C LYS A 6 40.78 -1.82 58.62
N ALA A 7 41.34 -1.57 57.43
CA ALA A 7 40.58 -1.08 56.27
C ALA A 7 39.35 -1.96 55.95
N ASP A 8 39.40 -3.25 56.26
CA ASP A 8 38.33 -4.22 56.00
C ASP A 8 37.15 -4.12 56.99
N SER A 9 37.25 -3.32 58.06
CA SER A 9 36.19 -3.22 59.07
C SER A 9 34.89 -2.61 58.54
N VAL A 10 34.96 -1.84 57.44
CA VAL A 10 33.78 -1.22 56.82
C VAL A 10 32.91 -2.20 56.05
N TYR A 11 33.43 -3.38 55.70
CA TYR A 11 32.70 -4.43 55.00
C TYR A 11 32.23 -5.56 55.92
N ARG A 12 32.62 -5.52 57.20
CA ARG A 12 32.18 -6.49 58.20
C ARG A 12 30.74 -6.25 58.57
N MET A 13 29.92 -7.30 58.45
CA MET A 13 28.51 -7.24 58.81
C MET A 13 28.33 -7.34 60.33
N SER A 14 27.44 -6.53 60.86
CA SER A 14 27.04 -6.51 62.27
C SER A 14 25.52 -6.49 62.40
N LEU A 15 25.02 -7.00 63.53
CA LEU A 15 23.60 -6.94 63.87
C LEU A 15 23.23 -5.54 64.32
N HIS A 16 22.25 -4.95 63.65
CA HIS A 16 21.62 -3.71 64.08
C HIS A 16 20.16 -4.00 64.45
N LYS A 17 19.80 -3.87 65.73
CA LYS A 17 18.42 -4.07 66.20
C LYS A 17 17.66 -2.75 66.15
N ASN A 18 16.58 -2.69 65.39
CA ASN A 18 15.73 -1.52 65.32
C ASN A 18 14.26 -1.92 65.16
N GLY A 19 13.38 -1.40 66.03
CA GLY A 19 11.93 -1.58 65.93
C GLY A 19 11.44 -3.03 65.92
N GLY A 20 12.09 -3.92 66.68
CA GLY A 20 11.73 -5.36 66.75
C GLY A 20 12.34 -6.23 65.65
N TYR A 21 13.06 -5.66 64.70
CA TYR A 21 13.76 -6.39 63.65
C TYR A 21 15.27 -6.36 63.85
N MET A 22 15.95 -7.44 63.46
CA MET A 22 17.41 -7.50 63.40
C MET A 22 17.85 -7.35 61.94
N TYR A 23 18.69 -6.36 61.68
CA TYR A 23 19.23 -6.07 60.36
C TYR A 23 20.69 -6.48 60.31
N ALA A 24 21.11 -6.95 59.14
CA ALA A 24 22.51 -7.15 58.84
C ALA A 24 23.08 -5.90 58.18
N THR A 25 24.07 -5.29 58.82
CA THR A 25 24.46 -3.91 58.52
C THR A 25 25.96 -3.78 58.36
N THR A 26 26.40 -2.94 57.44
CA THR A 26 27.78 -2.43 57.39
C THR A 26 27.84 -0.95 57.73
N HIS A 27 29.00 -0.49 58.19
CA HIS A 27 29.22 0.89 58.62
C HIS A 27 30.33 1.57 57.81
N PRO A 28 30.12 1.84 56.50
CA PRO A 28 31.12 2.57 55.72
C PRO A 28 31.15 4.04 56.13
N TYR A 29 32.32 4.66 55.94
CA TYR A 29 32.51 6.09 56.17
C TYR A 29 32.93 6.80 54.90
N THR A 30 32.54 8.07 54.79
CA THR A 30 33.12 9.02 53.84
C THR A 30 33.98 10.02 54.59
N VAL A 31 35.07 10.47 53.99
CA VAL A 31 35.92 11.53 54.55
C VAL A 31 35.46 12.85 53.96
N THR A 32 34.99 13.78 54.80
CA THR A 32 34.58 15.12 54.34
C THR A 32 35.81 15.98 54.06
N GLY A 33 35.67 17.08 53.30
CA GLY A 33 36.78 17.97 52.93
C GLY A 33 37.64 18.45 54.10
N ASP A 34 37.08 18.51 55.31
CA ASP A 34 37.76 18.88 56.56
C ASP A 34 38.49 17.71 57.27
N GLY A 35 38.65 16.56 56.60
CA GLY A 35 39.35 15.39 57.13
C GLY A 35 38.56 14.58 58.18
N LYS A 36 37.29 14.92 58.46
CA LYS A 36 36.44 14.20 59.41
C LYS A 36 35.73 13.02 58.73
N ARG A 37 35.66 11.88 59.43
CA ARG A 37 34.95 10.68 58.96
C ARG A 37 33.45 10.77 59.30
N LYS A 38 32.59 10.67 58.31
CA LYS A 38 31.13 10.55 58.46
C LYS A 38 30.72 9.10 58.20
N TYR A 39 30.28 8.40 59.24
CA TYR A 39 29.81 7.03 59.12
C TYR A 39 28.36 6.98 58.64
N SER A 40 28.06 6.02 57.80
CA SER A 40 26.72 5.69 57.31
C SER A 40 26.37 4.27 57.70
N CYS A 41 25.08 3.98 57.85
CA CYS A 41 24.56 2.69 58.24
C CYS A 41 23.85 2.10 57.02
N LEU A 42 24.37 1.01 56.46
CA LEU A 42 23.79 0.34 55.29
C LEU A 42 23.22 -1.00 55.69
N HIS A 43 21.91 -1.17 55.53
CA HIS A 43 21.23 -2.43 55.80
C HIS A 43 21.22 -3.30 54.52
N TRP A 44 21.81 -4.48 54.61
CA TRP A 44 21.93 -5.44 53.51
C TRP A 44 20.79 -6.46 53.48
N GLY A 45 20.11 -6.66 54.61
CA GLY A 45 19.00 -7.59 54.76
C GLY A 45 18.58 -7.71 56.23
N THR A 46 17.70 -8.66 56.51
CA THR A 46 17.27 -8.98 57.88
C THR A 46 17.93 -10.27 58.35
N VAL A 47 17.98 -10.45 59.67
CA VAL A 47 18.50 -11.65 60.32
C VAL A 47 17.41 -12.17 61.25
N THR A 48 17.10 -13.45 61.17
CA THR A 48 16.14 -14.08 62.10
C THR A 48 16.78 -14.33 63.47
N ASP A 49 15.97 -14.68 64.47
CA ASP A 49 16.47 -15.06 65.80
C ASP A 49 17.43 -16.27 65.77
N GLY A 50 17.34 -17.12 64.74
CA GLY A 50 18.26 -18.23 64.48
C GLY A 50 19.54 -17.85 63.73
N LEU A 51 19.91 -16.56 63.68
CA LEU A 51 21.08 -16.04 62.92
C LEU A 51 21.07 -16.37 61.43
N LYS A 52 19.87 -16.61 60.86
CA LYS A 52 19.70 -16.82 59.42
C LYS A 52 19.57 -15.48 58.71
N PHE A 53 20.45 -15.25 57.74
CA PHE A 53 20.43 -14.03 56.94
C PHE A 53 19.44 -14.14 55.79
N ILE A 54 18.57 -13.14 55.66
CA ILE A 54 17.60 -13.00 54.56
C ILE A 54 18.01 -11.77 53.74
N PRO A 55 18.48 -11.95 52.49
CA PRO A 55 18.92 -10.87 51.63
C PRO A 55 17.82 -9.82 51.39
N GLY A 56 18.14 -8.54 51.63
CA GLY A 56 17.27 -7.41 51.30
C GLY A 56 17.58 -6.84 49.92
N LYS A 57 16.80 -5.84 49.50
CA LYS A 57 16.97 -5.16 48.19
C LYS A 57 18.42 -4.69 47.96
N GLN A 58 19.06 -4.12 48.98
CA GLN A 58 20.43 -3.62 48.89
C GLN A 58 21.44 -4.73 48.53
N TYR A 59 21.30 -5.93 49.11
CA TYR A 59 22.15 -7.07 48.76
C TYR A 59 21.82 -7.63 47.38
N LEU A 60 20.52 -7.72 47.03
CA LEU A 60 20.07 -8.26 45.75
C LEU A 60 20.43 -7.40 44.52
N TYR A 61 20.65 -6.10 44.70
CA TYR A 61 21.01 -5.18 43.62
C TYR A 61 22.48 -4.74 43.61
N ALA A 62 23.26 -5.11 44.63
CA ALA A 62 24.71 -4.86 44.64
C ALA A 62 25.43 -5.71 43.60
N SER A 63 26.53 -5.20 43.04
CA SER A 63 27.34 -5.92 42.06
C SER A 63 27.98 -7.18 42.69
N PRO A 64 28.34 -8.20 41.90
CA PRO A 64 29.05 -9.37 42.41
C PRO A 64 30.35 -9.02 43.16
N GLU A 65 31.08 -8.01 42.68
CA GLU A 65 32.29 -7.51 43.31
C GLU A 65 32.03 -6.88 44.69
N GLU A 66 30.95 -6.11 44.83
CA GLU A 66 30.56 -5.52 46.12
C GLU A 66 30.09 -6.57 47.11
N ARG A 67 29.35 -7.60 46.66
CA ARG A 67 28.93 -8.71 47.52
C ARG A 67 30.11 -9.54 48.01
N ALA A 68 31.10 -9.77 47.15
CA ALA A 68 32.30 -10.53 47.48
C ALA A 68 33.16 -9.84 48.56
N ARG A 69 33.03 -8.51 48.72
CA ARG A 69 33.73 -7.76 49.78
C ARG A 69 33.06 -7.89 51.15
N LEU A 70 31.79 -8.29 51.22
CA LEU A 70 31.04 -8.38 52.48
C LEU A 70 31.56 -9.55 53.32
N ILE A 71 31.85 -9.27 54.59
CA ILE A 71 32.37 -10.25 55.54
C ILE A 71 31.27 -10.59 56.55
N PHE A 72 30.68 -11.77 56.39
CA PHE A 72 29.66 -12.29 57.30
C PHE A 72 30.32 -12.85 58.58
N PRO A 73 29.71 -12.67 59.77
CA PRO A 73 30.18 -13.31 60.99
C PRO A 73 30.12 -14.84 60.92
N GLU A 74 31.06 -15.51 61.59
CA GLU A 74 31.04 -16.97 61.75
C GLU A 74 29.77 -17.41 62.51
N GLY A 75 29.11 -18.47 62.03
CA GLY A 75 27.90 -19.02 62.63
C GLY A 75 26.57 -18.46 62.09
N TRP A 76 26.60 -17.55 61.12
CA TRP A 76 25.39 -17.14 60.41
C TRP A 76 24.96 -18.19 59.37
N ASP A 77 23.67 -18.49 59.30
CA ASP A 77 23.10 -19.34 58.25
C ASP A 77 22.91 -18.50 56.98
N LEU A 78 23.70 -18.85 55.96
CA LEU A 78 23.73 -18.19 54.65
C LEU A 78 23.02 -19.00 53.56
N SER A 79 22.25 -20.03 53.92
CA SER A 79 21.57 -20.93 52.96
C SER A 79 20.69 -20.22 51.93
N GLU A 80 20.12 -19.05 52.26
CA GLU A 80 19.34 -18.24 51.30
C GLU A 80 20.23 -17.55 50.24
N ILE A 81 21.49 -17.25 50.56
CA ILE A 81 22.47 -16.78 49.57
C ILE A 81 22.85 -17.94 48.65
N ASP A 82 23.07 -19.14 49.19
CA ASP A 82 23.48 -20.31 48.42
C ASP A 82 22.37 -20.76 47.44
N LYS A 83 21.09 -20.63 47.82
CA LYS A 83 19.94 -20.81 46.91
C LYS A 83 19.96 -19.82 45.73
N LEU A 84 20.35 -18.56 45.98
CA LEU A 84 20.50 -17.56 44.92
C LEU A 84 21.66 -17.88 43.96
N GLN A 85 22.65 -18.67 44.39
CA GLN A 85 23.79 -19.06 43.57
C GLN A 85 23.63 -20.43 42.89
N SER A 86 22.75 -21.32 43.37
CA SER A 86 22.74 -22.75 42.99
C SER A 86 21.85 -23.17 41.81
N ASP A 87 21.12 -22.26 41.15
CA ASP A 87 20.33 -22.57 39.93
C ASP A 87 21.02 -22.15 38.62
N ARG A 88 22.27 -22.59 38.43
CA ARG A 88 22.92 -22.60 37.11
C ARG A 88 23.40 -24.01 36.74
N ARG A 89 22.48 -24.97 36.65
CA ARG A 89 22.70 -26.23 35.92
C ARG A 89 22.11 -26.13 34.52
N GLN A 90 22.91 -26.55 33.54
CA GLN A 90 22.61 -26.58 32.10
C GLN A 90 21.25 -27.23 31.80
N GLY A 91 20.39 -26.50 31.09
CA GLY A 91 19.07 -27.01 30.70
C GLY A 91 18.14 -25.99 30.03
N ARG A 92 18.67 -24.96 29.37
CA ARG A 92 17.95 -24.07 28.44
C ARG A 92 19.02 -23.32 27.64
N PRO A 93 18.87 -23.06 26.32
CA PRO A 93 19.75 -22.12 25.66
C PRO A 93 19.79 -20.83 26.50
N ALA A 94 20.99 -20.33 26.78
CA ALA A 94 21.15 -19.05 27.43
C ALA A 94 20.55 -17.99 26.51
N TYR A 95 19.31 -17.61 26.79
CA TYR A 95 18.76 -16.37 26.27
C TYR A 95 19.47 -15.25 27.04
N GLU A 96 20.40 -14.57 26.38
CA GLU A 96 21.18 -13.48 26.96
C GLU A 96 20.39 -12.14 27.02
N GLY A 97 19.12 -12.15 26.62
CA GLY A 97 18.22 -10.99 26.67
C GLY A 97 17.42 -10.89 27.97
N ALA A 98 16.87 -9.71 28.23
CA ALA A 98 15.82 -9.55 29.22
C ALA A 98 14.54 -10.31 28.78
N ASP A 99 13.91 -11.04 29.69
CA ASP A 99 12.57 -11.61 29.45
C ASP A 99 11.60 -10.47 29.12
N VAL A 100 11.07 -10.47 27.90
CA VAL A 100 10.14 -9.44 27.40
C VAL A 100 8.85 -10.08 26.94
N ASN A 101 7.72 -9.57 27.44
CA ASN A 101 6.41 -9.93 26.93
C ASN A 101 6.09 -9.02 25.75
N ARG A 102 5.89 -9.60 24.56
CA ARG A 102 5.53 -8.89 23.33
C ARG A 102 4.31 -9.55 22.71
N PHE A 103 3.47 -8.73 22.09
CA PHE A 103 2.39 -9.19 21.25
C PHE A 103 2.96 -9.86 19.97
N TYR A 104 2.20 -10.77 19.38
CA TYR A 104 2.64 -11.54 18.20
C TYR A 104 1.49 -12.00 17.30
N GLY A 105 0.22 -11.81 17.69
CA GLY A 105 -0.90 -12.43 16.98
C GLY A 105 -1.07 -11.93 15.54
N ASP A 106 -0.96 -10.62 15.35
CA ASP A 106 -1.01 -9.95 14.04
C ASP A 106 0.23 -10.28 13.19
N VAL A 107 1.42 -10.22 13.76
CA VAL A 107 2.67 -10.60 13.07
C VAL A 107 2.65 -12.06 12.66
N TRP A 108 2.22 -12.96 13.53
CA TRP A 108 2.09 -14.39 13.21
C TRP A 108 1.15 -14.61 12.03
N LEU A 109 -0.01 -13.94 12.00
CA LEU A 109 -0.93 -14.04 10.87
C LEU A 109 -0.26 -13.58 9.57
N MET A 110 0.42 -12.43 9.59
CA MET A 110 1.12 -11.92 8.41
C MET A 110 2.27 -12.83 7.96
N GLU A 111 2.99 -13.46 8.89
CA GLU A 111 4.00 -14.48 8.56
C GLU A 111 3.37 -15.71 7.90
N ARG A 112 2.23 -16.19 8.40
CA ARG A 112 1.51 -17.31 7.77
C ARG A 112 1.04 -16.97 6.37
N VAL A 113 0.57 -15.74 6.14
CA VAL A 113 0.20 -15.27 4.81
C VAL A 113 1.44 -15.21 3.91
N ALA A 114 2.54 -14.60 4.36
CA ALA A 114 3.78 -14.49 3.59
C ALA A 114 4.37 -15.85 3.20
N ASP A 115 4.30 -16.83 4.09
CA ASP A 115 4.73 -18.21 3.80
C ASP A 115 3.77 -18.87 2.80
N LYS A 116 2.46 -18.75 3.01
CA LYS A 116 1.43 -19.36 2.14
C LYS A 116 1.49 -18.86 0.70
N VAL A 117 1.71 -17.56 0.49
CA VAL A 117 1.78 -16.96 -0.85
C VAL A 117 3.18 -17.03 -1.47
N GLY A 118 4.15 -17.63 -0.76
CA GLY A 118 5.53 -17.78 -1.20
C GLY A 118 6.38 -16.52 -1.11
N LEU A 119 5.86 -15.41 -0.57
CA LEU A 119 6.55 -14.12 -0.49
C LEU A 119 7.89 -14.22 0.25
N ARG A 120 7.94 -14.96 1.37
CA ARG A 120 9.22 -15.13 2.10
C ARG A 120 10.26 -15.85 1.25
N THR A 121 9.85 -16.87 0.50
CA THR A 121 10.74 -17.62 -0.40
C THR A 121 11.27 -16.70 -1.52
N ASP A 122 10.39 -15.91 -2.13
CA ASP A 122 10.75 -14.98 -3.19
C ASP A 122 11.73 -13.91 -2.69
N LEU A 123 11.52 -13.38 -1.48
CA LEU A 123 12.41 -12.41 -0.85
C LEU A 123 13.77 -13.02 -0.48
N MET A 124 13.81 -14.25 0.04
CA MET A 124 15.07 -14.95 0.31
C MET A 124 15.90 -15.12 -0.97
N ALA A 125 15.28 -15.58 -2.05
CA ALA A 125 15.95 -15.72 -3.35
C ALA A 125 16.37 -14.36 -3.94
N THR A 126 15.58 -13.31 -3.72
CA THR A 126 15.87 -11.93 -4.16
C THR A 126 17.11 -11.38 -3.47
N PHE A 127 17.23 -11.59 -2.15
CA PHE A 127 18.31 -11.07 -1.33
C PHE A 127 19.40 -12.10 -1.06
N HIS A 128 19.63 -13.04 -1.97
CA HIS A 128 20.72 -14.02 -1.92
C HIS A 128 20.78 -14.82 -0.60
N GLU A 129 19.63 -15.30 -0.13
CA GLU A 129 19.44 -16.02 1.13
C GLU A 129 19.81 -15.22 2.39
N ASN A 130 19.85 -13.89 2.30
CA ASN A 130 20.13 -13.02 3.44
C ASN A 130 18.88 -12.82 4.32
N ALA A 131 18.72 -13.72 5.29
CA ALA A 131 17.59 -13.70 6.23
C ALA A 131 17.46 -12.38 7.00
N GLU A 132 18.56 -11.69 7.30
CA GLU A 132 18.52 -10.42 8.06
C GLU A 132 17.87 -9.30 7.25
N ILE A 133 18.19 -9.18 5.96
CA ILE A 133 17.56 -8.21 5.06
C ILE A 133 16.09 -8.56 4.85
N VAL A 134 15.78 -9.83 4.63
CA VAL A 134 14.40 -10.30 4.44
C VAL A 134 13.55 -10.01 5.67
N ASN A 135 14.05 -10.33 6.86
CA ASN A 135 13.34 -10.07 8.11
C ASN A 135 13.12 -8.58 8.34
N ASP A 136 14.06 -7.73 7.95
CA ASP A 136 13.90 -6.28 7.99
C ASP A 136 12.81 -5.78 7.04
N VAL A 137 12.83 -6.23 5.78
CA VAL A 137 11.83 -5.87 4.77
C VAL A 137 10.43 -6.30 5.23
N LEU A 138 10.28 -7.55 5.70
CA LEU A 138 9.02 -8.06 6.24
C LEU A 138 8.57 -7.28 7.48
N THR A 139 9.50 -6.93 8.36
CA THR A 139 9.18 -6.11 9.55
C THR A 139 8.60 -4.75 9.14
N LEU A 140 9.18 -4.08 8.15
CA LEU A 140 8.67 -2.79 7.67
C LEU A 140 7.31 -2.93 6.97
N ALA A 141 7.13 -3.97 6.15
CA ALA A 141 5.86 -4.24 5.48
C ALA A 141 4.74 -4.50 6.50
N TYR A 142 4.99 -5.36 7.50
CA TYR A 142 4.03 -5.69 8.55
C TYR A 142 3.71 -4.48 9.42
N TYR A 143 4.73 -3.70 9.78
CA TYR A 143 4.54 -2.46 10.53
C TYR A 143 3.66 -1.46 9.77
N SER A 144 3.87 -1.30 8.46
CA SER A 144 3.04 -0.44 7.61
C SER A 144 1.57 -0.89 7.59
N PHE A 145 1.33 -2.20 7.49
CA PHE A 145 -0.02 -2.75 7.48
C PHE A 145 -0.72 -2.67 8.85
N ALA A 146 0.01 -2.94 9.94
CA ALA A 146 -0.55 -3.01 11.29
C ALA A 146 -0.81 -1.64 11.91
N THR A 147 -0.04 -0.60 11.54
CA THR A 147 -0.04 0.65 12.31
C THR A 147 -0.43 1.90 11.54
N GLY A 148 -0.31 1.91 10.20
CA GLY A 148 -0.51 3.12 9.37
C GLY A 148 0.42 4.29 9.71
N ASN A 149 1.44 4.08 10.55
CA ASN A 149 2.35 5.12 11.02
C ASN A 149 3.60 5.21 10.14
N SER A 150 4.26 6.37 10.16
CA SER A 150 5.57 6.53 9.52
C SER A 150 6.60 5.54 10.08
N TRP A 151 7.47 5.02 9.21
CA TRP A 151 8.58 4.13 9.54
C TRP A 151 9.52 4.68 10.63
N SER A 152 9.53 5.98 10.90
CA SER A 152 10.31 6.55 12.00
C SER A 152 9.94 6.00 13.39
N ARG A 153 8.79 5.33 13.55
CA ARG A 153 8.35 4.72 14.81
C ARG A 153 8.45 3.19 14.83
N ALA A 154 8.99 2.55 13.78
CA ALA A 154 9.12 1.09 13.68
C ALA A 154 9.90 0.49 14.87
N ALA A 155 11.04 1.09 15.24
CA ALA A 155 11.82 0.71 16.41
C ALA A 155 11.01 0.69 17.73
N ARG A 156 10.09 1.65 17.91
CA ARG A 156 9.23 1.70 19.11
C ARG A 156 8.19 0.58 19.08
N TRP A 157 7.65 0.28 17.89
CA TRP A 157 6.71 -0.83 17.70
C TRP A 157 7.37 -2.18 17.98
N GLN A 158 8.61 -2.42 17.57
CA GLN A 158 9.37 -3.65 17.87
C GLN A 158 9.61 -3.89 19.37
N LYS A 159 9.44 -2.89 20.25
CA LYS A 159 9.50 -3.07 21.71
C LYS A 159 8.22 -3.70 22.27
N LEU A 160 7.11 -3.52 21.56
CA LEU A 160 5.77 -4.01 21.94
C LEU A 160 5.42 -5.29 21.18
N GLU A 161 5.81 -5.39 19.91
CA GLU A 161 5.51 -6.50 19.01
C GLU A 161 6.73 -7.38 18.72
N LYS A 162 6.50 -8.69 18.60
CA LYS A 162 7.50 -9.66 18.14
C LYS A 162 7.53 -9.64 16.61
N ALA A 163 8.35 -8.74 16.06
CA ALA A 163 8.61 -8.65 14.63
C ALA A 163 9.58 -9.75 14.12
N PRO A 164 9.60 -10.01 12.79
CA PRO A 164 10.58 -10.92 12.17
C PRO A 164 12.03 -10.49 12.44
N SER A 165 12.33 -9.19 12.34
CA SER A 165 13.67 -8.66 12.60
C SER A 165 13.93 -8.53 14.10
N SER A 166 15.04 -9.12 14.55
CA SER A 166 15.55 -8.98 15.92
C SER A 166 16.32 -7.69 16.14
N ARG A 167 16.80 -7.03 15.08
CA ARG A 167 17.52 -5.75 15.18
C ARG A 167 16.56 -4.58 15.24
N GLU A 168 16.94 -3.53 15.98
CA GLU A 168 16.13 -2.32 16.08
C GLU A 168 16.21 -1.53 14.76
N LEU A 169 15.06 -1.38 14.11
CA LEU A 169 14.90 -0.63 12.86
C LEU A 169 14.78 0.87 13.15
N THR A 170 15.92 1.48 13.48
CA THR A 170 16.02 2.93 13.62
C THR A 170 15.87 3.64 12.27
N PRO A 171 15.51 4.94 12.23
CA PRO A 171 15.44 5.68 10.96
C PRO A 171 16.73 5.58 10.12
N MET A 172 17.91 5.56 10.75
CA MET A 172 19.18 5.39 10.05
C MET A 172 19.30 4.00 9.40
N THR A 173 18.93 2.95 10.13
CA THR A 173 18.93 1.56 9.62
C THR A 173 17.99 1.45 8.43
N ILE A 174 16.79 2.02 8.55
CA ILE A 174 15.76 2.00 7.49
C ILE A 174 16.27 2.73 6.25
N THR A 175 16.86 3.93 6.38
CA THR A 175 17.43 4.65 5.22
C THR A 175 18.55 3.85 4.55
N ARG A 176 19.44 3.20 5.32
CA ARG A 176 20.50 2.36 4.74
C ARG A 176 19.93 1.16 4.01
N LEU A 177 18.93 0.50 4.59
CA LEU A 177 18.23 -0.63 3.97
C LEU A 177 17.57 -0.20 2.65
N THR A 178 16.75 0.84 2.66
CA THR A 178 16.01 1.25 1.45
C THR A 178 16.94 1.74 0.34
N HIS A 179 18.06 2.39 0.68
CA HIS A 179 19.07 2.78 -0.30
C HIS A 179 19.90 1.60 -0.82
N SER A 180 19.98 0.49 -0.08
CA SER A 180 20.72 -0.70 -0.51
C SER A 180 19.95 -1.56 -1.52
N ILE A 181 18.61 -1.44 -1.57
CA ILE A 181 17.78 -2.20 -2.51
C ILE A 181 18.02 -1.67 -3.93
N SER A 182 18.60 -2.53 -4.76
CA SER A 182 18.95 -2.28 -6.14
C SER A 182 17.78 -2.53 -7.09
N GLU A 183 17.88 -1.99 -8.31
CA GLU A 183 16.90 -2.31 -9.37
C GLU A 183 16.91 -3.79 -9.74
N THR A 184 18.09 -4.43 -9.68
CA THR A 184 18.21 -5.87 -9.94
C THR A 184 17.42 -6.69 -8.93
N GLU A 185 17.47 -6.34 -7.64
CA GLU A 185 16.66 -7.00 -6.62
C GLU A 185 15.16 -6.76 -6.81
N ARG A 186 14.74 -5.54 -7.21
CA ARG A 186 13.32 -5.29 -7.55
C ARG A 186 12.85 -6.14 -8.73
N MET A 187 13.65 -6.22 -9.80
CA MET A 187 13.34 -7.05 -10.96
C MET A 187 13.36 -8.55 -10.64
N ASN A 188 14.27 -9.00 -9.76
CA ASN A 188 14.28 -10.38 -9.29
C ASN A 188 13.00 -10.73 -8.54
N LEU A 189 12.51 -9.84 -7.68
CA LEU A 189 11.23 -10.04 -7.00
C LEU A 189 10.10 -10.19 -8.02
N PHE A 190 10.03 -9.31 -9.03
CA PHE A 190 9.02 -9.41 -10.10
C PHE A 190 9.13 -10.74 -10.85
N LYS A 191 10.33 -11.19 -11.16
CA LYS A 191 10.56 -12.49 -11.80
C LYS A 191 10.05 -13.64 -10.93
N TYR A 192 10.36 -13.68 -9.64
CA TYR A 192 9.88 -14.74 -8.76
C TYR A 192 8.35 -14.68 -8.55
N ARG A 193 7.75 -13.48 -8.55
CA ARG A 193 6.29 -13.34 -8.59
C ARG A 193 5.70 -13.85 -9.89
N ALA A 194 6.36 -13.57 -11.01
CA ALA A 194 5.97 -14.01 -12.34
C ALA A 194 6.05 -15.52 -12.53
N ASP A 195 7.07 -16.18 -11.97
CA ASP A 195 7.26 -17.64 -12.02
C ASP A 195 6.14 -18.40 -11.31
N ARG A 196 5.35 -17.73 -10.48
CA ARG A 196 4.17 -18.28 -9.78
C ARG A 196 2.87 -18.07 -10.54
N LEU A 197 2.89 -17.29 -11.62
CA LEU A 197 1.72 -17.04 -12.44
C LEU A 197 1.48 -18.21 -13.39
N ASP A 198 0.21 -18.58 -13.55
CA ASP A 198 -0.21 -19.53 -14.54
C ASP A 198 -0.28 -18.88 -15.93
N LYS A 199 -0.23 -19.72 -16.96
CA LYS A 199 -0.50 -19.27 -18.32
C LYS A 199 -1.96 -18.81 -18.40
N ASP A 200 -2.15 -17.67 -19.04
CA ASP A 200 -3.44 -17.02 -19.28
C ASP A 200 -4.12 -16.50 -18.00
N GLU A 201 -3.36 -16.29 -16.92
CA GLU A 201 -3.84 -15.65 -15.68
C GLU A 201 -4.31 -14.20 -15.93
N LEU A 202 -5.45 -13.83 -15.36
CA LEU A 202 -6.07 -12.52 -15.48
C LEU A 202 -5.36 -11.52 -14.58
N CYS A 203 -4.71 -10.55 -15.21
CA CYS A 203 -3.94 -9.51 -14.52
C CYS A 203 -4.55 -8.14 -14.78
N ALA A 204 -5.11 -7.51 -13.76
CA ALA A 204 -5.60 -6.15 -13.83
C ALA A 204 -4.45 -5.14 -13.82
N VAL A 205 -4.53 -4.15 -14.70
CA VAL A 205 -3.59 -3.03 -14.78
C VAL A 205 -4.34 -1.75 -14.52
N ASP A 206 -3.99 -1.10 -13.43
CA ASP A 206 -4.59 0.17 -13.04
C ASP A 206 -3.56 1.04 -12.31
N SER A 207 -3.83 2.33 -12.26
CA SER A 207 -2.96 3.33 -11.65
C SER A 207 -3.66 4.06 -10.52
N THR A 208 -2.87 4.50 -9.55
CA THR A 208 -3.34 5.38 -8.49
C THR A 208 -2.32 6.46 -8.21
N THR A 209 -2.76 7.58 -7.67
CA THR A 209 -1.89 8.74 -7.43
C THR A 209 -1.51 8.85 -5.97
N ARG A 210 -0.26 9.24 -5.70
CA ARG A 210 0.22 9.57 -4.36
C ARG A 210 0.60 11.04 -4.29
N SER A 211 -0.13 11.80 -3.47
CA SER A 211 0.10 13.25 -3.34
C SER A 211 1.38 13.52 -2.55
N ALA A 212 2.19 14.48 -3.02
CA ALA A 212 3.49 14.80 -2.47
C ALA A 212 3.49 16.17 -1.79
N TYR A 213 4.08 16.26 -0.60
CA TYR A 213 4.36 17.54 0.07
C TYR A 213 5.70 18.14 -0.35
N GLY A 214 6.64 17.31 -0.79
CA GLY A 214 7.97 17.73 -1.20
C GLY A 214 8.10 17.85 -2.72
N SER A 215 9.34 18.09 -3.15
CA SER A 215 9.74 18.26 -4.54
C SER A 215 11.07 17.58 -4.86
N SER A 216 11.47 16.62 -4.02
CA SER A 216 12.80 16.01 -4.07
C SER A 216 12.96 14.97 -5.19
N LEU A 217 11.85 14.34 -5.60
CA LEU A 217 11.82 13.40 -6.71
C LEU A 217 11.43 14.11 -8.01
N ALA A 218 12.16 13.83 -9.09
CA ALA A 218 11.90 14.41 -10.41
C ALA A 218 10.49 14.07 -10.95
N ASP A 219 9.93 12.93 -10.52
CA ASP A 219 8.63 12.42 -10.92
C ASP A 219 7.46 13.12 -10.22
N ILE A 220 7.72 13.93 -9.18
CA ILE A 220 6.68 14.72 -8.52
C ILE A 220 6.26 15.84 -9.46
N LYS A 221 5.06 15.71 -10.03
CA LYS A 221 4.51 16.64 -11.02
C LYS A 221 3.05 16.94 -10.73
N TRP A 222 2.62 18.14 -11.11
CA TRP A 222 1.20 18.50 -11.09
C TRP A 222 0.45 17.68 -12.13
N GLY A 223 -0.52 16.90 -11.67
CA GLY A 223 -1.35 16.04 -12.51
C GLY A 223 -2.81 16.12 -12.11
N ARG A 224 -3.63 15.28 -12.74
CA ARG A 224 -5.07 15.22 -12.45
C ARG A 224 -5.33 14.21 -11.35
N ASN A 225 -5.50 14.69 -10.12
CA ASN A 225 -5.88 13.86 -8.98
C ASN A 225 -7.42 13.66 -8.94
N LYS A 226 -7.90 12.40 -8.83
CA LYS A 226 -9.33 12.09 -8.64
C LYS A 226 -9.91 12.74 -7.37
N GLU A 227 -9.11 12.82 -6.30
CA GLU A 227 -9.47 13.40 -5.00
C GLU A 227 -9.39 14.95 -4.98
N ARG A 228 -8.92 15.57 -6.07
CA ARG A 228 -8.78 17.04 -6.22
C ARG A 228 -7.96 17.72 -5.12
N VAL A 229 -7.03 16.99 -4.51
CA VAL A 229 -6.07 17.56 -3.55
C VAL A 229 -5.12 18.51 -4.30
N PRO A 230 -4.93 19.75 -3.83
CA PRO A 230 -4.07 20.74 -4.51
C PRO A 230 -2.59 20.50 -4.17
N LEU A 231 -2.07 19.33 -4.52
CA LEU A 231 -0.67 18.95 -4.35
C LEU A 231 -0.13 18.30 -5.63
N PRO A 232 1.17 18.43 -5.93
CA PRO A 232 1.80 17.62 -6.96
C PRO A 232 1.81 16.14 -6.53
N GLN A 233 2.02 15.21 -7.47
CA GLN A 233 1.84 13.79 -7.21
C GLN A 233 2.84 12.91 -7.98
N THR A 234 2.90 11.63 -7.64
CA THR A 234 3.40 10.55 -8.50
C THR A 234 2.23 9.67 -8.93
N SER A 235 2.40 8.92 -10.03
CA SER A 235 1.45 7.90 -10.48
C SER A 235 2.05 6.51 -10.22
N GLU A 236 1.35 5.67 -9.49
CA GLU A 236 1.75 4.30 -9.16
C GLU A 236 0.89 3.34 -9.96
N VAL A 237 1.50 2.61 -10.88
CA VAL A 237 0.85 1.52 -11.60
C VAL A 237 1.11 0.21 -10.87
N VAL A 238 0.08 -0.62 -10.76
CA VAL A 238 0.20 -1.98 -10.24
C VAL A 238 -0.41 -2.94 -11.24
N VAL A 239 0.28 -4.05 -11.49
CA VAL A 239 -0.29 -5.23 -12.14
C VAL A 239 -0.67 -6.20 -11.03
N TYR A 240 -1.96 -6.50 -10.94
CA TYR A 240 -2.55 -7.30 -9.88
C TYR A 240 -3.21 -8.54 -10.49
N SER A 241 -2.79 -9.73 -10.08
CA SER A 241 -3.49 -10.94 -10.49
C SER A 241 -4.85 -11.02 -9.79
N LEU A 242 -5.90 -11.17 -10.59
CA LEU A 242 -7.28 -11.36 -10.14
C LEU A 242 -7.55 -12.81 -9.73
N ASP A 243 -6.78 -13.77 -10.25
CA ASP A 243 -6.93 -15.19 -9.90
C ASP A 243 -6.24 -15.52 -8.57
N SER A 244 -5.01 -15.04 -8.38
CA SER A 244 -4.23 -15.27 -7.15
C SER A 244 -4.39 -14.16 -6.11
N HIS A 245 -5.13 -13.10 -6.43
CA HIS A 245 -5.37 -11.93 -5.57
C HIS A 245 -4.09 -11.26 -5.06
N MET A 246 -3.09 -11.10 -5.94
CA MET A 246 -1.74 -10.68 -5.56
C MET A 246 -1.17 -9.59 -6.49
N PRO A 247 -0.58 -8.50 -5.96
CA PRO A 247 0.26 -7.63 -6.77
C PRO A 247 1.50 -8.39 -7.23
N VAL A 248 1.76 -8.38 -8.53
CA VAL A 248 2.88 -9.10 -9.14
C VAL A 248 3.91 -8.19 -9.80
N TYR A 249 3.52 -6.95 -10.09
CA TYR A 249 4.43 -5.91 -10.55
C TYR A 249 3.92 -4.53 -10.13
N TYR A 250 4.83 -3.58 -9.93
CA TYR A 250 4.50 -2.18 -9.71
C TYR A 250 5.52 -1.27 -10.39
N ARG A 251 5.10 -0.05 -10.74
CA ARG A 251 6.00 0.99 -11.22
C ARG A 251 5.49 2.39 -10.91
N THR A 252 6.41 3.22 -10.45
CA THR A 252 6.19 4.66 -10.25
C THR A 252 6.48 5.41 -11.56
N PHE A 253 5.62 6.36 -11.89
CA PHE A 253 5.76 7.27 -13.02
C PHE A 253 5.54 8.73 -12.59
N PRO A 254 5.95 9.71 -13.42
CA PRO A 254 5.66 11.12 -13.18
C PRO A 254 4.17 11.40 -12.98
N GLY A 255 3.81 12.24 -12.00
CA GLY A 255 2.40 12.48 -11.66
C GLY A 255 1.51 13.07 -12.75
N ASN A 256 2.10 13.59 -13.82
CA ASN A 256 1.43 14.18 -14.98
C ASN A 256 1.40 13.25 -16.21
N ILE A 257 1.92 12.03 -16.11
CA ILE A 257 1.90 11.07 -17.22
C ILE A 257 0.47 10.53 -17.43
N PRO A 258 -0.06 10.55 -18.66
CA PRO A 258 -1.30 9.85 -18.96
C PRO A 258 -1.11 8.33 -18.92
N ASP A 259 -2.08 7.59 -18.40
CA ASP A 259 -2.07 6.12 -18.35
C ASP A 259 -1.87 5.48 -19.73
N SER A 260 -2.44 6.09 -20.78
CA SER A 260 -2.22 5.64 -22.15
C SER A 260 -0.75 5.64 -22.59
N ARG A 261 0.13 6.41 -21.95
CA ARG A 261 1.56 6.45 -22.27
C ARG A 261 2.39 5.45 -21.46
N SER A 262 1.87 4.86 -20.38
CA SER A 262 2.63 3.91 -19.55
C SER A 262 2.63 2.48 -20.09
N VAL A 263 1.70 2.12 -20.98
CA VAL A 263 1.55 0.76 -21.55
C VAL A 263 2.85 0.19 -22.11
N GLU A 264 3.58 0.97 -22.92
CA GLU A 264 4.83 0.50 -23.55
C GLU A 264 5.85 0.04 -22.51
N THR A 265 5.99 0.85 -21.47
CA THR A 265 6.90 0.60 -20.36
C THR A 265 6.47 -0.64 -19.57
N ILE A 266 5.19 -0.75 -19.23
CA ILE A 266 4.64 -1.91 -18.52
C ILE A 266 4.88 -3.19 -19.32
N LEU A 267 4.54 -3.19 -20.61
CA LEU A 267 4.73 -4.36 -21.49
C LEU A 267 6.20 -4.75 -21.61
N THR A 268 7.12 -3.79 -21.58
CA THR A 268 8.56 -4.05 -21.65
C THR A 268 9.07 -4.65 -20.34
N ASP A 269 8.64 -4.11 -19.20
CA ASP A 269 9.07 -4.60 -17.89
C ASP A 269 8.56 -6.00 -17.60
N ILE A 270 7.28 -6.29 -17.86
CA ILE A 270 6.73 -7.64 -17.65
C ILE A 270 7.43 -8.67 -18.55
N SER A 271 7.78 -8.29 -19.78
CA SER A 271 8.54 -9.14 -20.69
C SER A 271 9.96 -9.40 -20.18
N HIS A 272 10.66 -8.37 -19.69
CA HIS A 272 11.99 -8.51 -19.10
C HIS A 272 11.98 -9.28 -17.77
N ALA A 273 10.91 -9.15 -16.98
CA ALA A 273 10.70 -9.91 -15.76
C ALA A 273 10.34 -11.38 -16.04
N GLY A 274 10.07 -11.75 -17.29
CA GLY A 274 9.77 -13.13 -17.67
C GLY A 274 8.35 -13.57 -17.35
N PHE A 275 7.40 -12.64 -17.35
CA PHE A 275 5.98 -12.99 -17.18
C PHE A 275 5.55 -14.01 -18.23
N PRO A 276 4.78 -15.04 -17.83
CA PRO A 276 4.15 -15.90 -18.82
C PRO A 276 3.16 -15.09 -19.67
N ARG A 277 2.57 -15.72 -20.68
CA ARG A 277 1.45 -15.13 -21.42
C ARG A 277 0.29 -14.92 -20.45
N VAL A 278 0.14 -13.72 -19.90
CA VAL A 278 -0.97 -13.32 -19.03
C VAL A 278 -2.05 -12.58 -19.84
N ILE A 279 -3.24 -12.39 -19.30
CA ILE A 279 -4.31 -11.59 -19.90
C ILE A 279 -4.37 -10.24 -19.18
N LEU A 280 -4.06 -9.14 -19.88
CA LEU A 280 -4.08 -7.81 -19.25
C LEU A 280 -5.47 -7.18 -19.31
N VAL A 281 -6.06 -6.90 -18.16
CA VAL A 281 -7.36 -6.23 -18.01
C VAL A 281 -7.12 -4.77 -17.67
N THR A 282 -7.45 -3.85 -18.56
CA THR A 282 -7.13 -2.42 -18.39
C THR A 282 -8.37 -1.53 -18.33
N ASP A 283 -8.29 -0.43 -17.57
CA ASP A 283 -9.34 0.59 -17.59
C ASP A 283 -9.40 1.38 -18.91
N ARG A 284 -10.53 2.04 -19.13
CA ARG A 284 -10.80 2.97 -20.22
C ARG A 284 -9.76 4.10 -20.34
N GLY A 285 -9.00 4.42 -19.28
CA GLY A 285 -7.89 5.37 -19.32
C GLY A 285 -6.71 4.93 -20.20
N TYR A 286 -6.50 3.62 -20.34
CA TYR A 286 -5.47 3.02 -21.18
C TYR A 286 -5.87 2.90 -22.66
N GLU A 287 -7.16 3.14 -22.94
CA GLU A 287 -7.73 3.00 -24.27
C GLU A 287 -7.21 4.07 -25.24
N SER A 288 -6.43 3.60 -26.22
CA SER A 288 -6.08 4.32 -27.44
C SER A 288 -5.76 3.34 -28.58
N VAL A 289 -5.92 3.79 -29.83
CA VAL A 289 -5.53 3.02 -31.03
C VAL A 289 -4.06 2.60 -30.98
N GLN A 290 -3.17 3.52 -30.56
CA GLN A 290 -1.74 3.24 -30.43
C GLN A 290 -1.45 2.12 -29.43
N ASN A 291 -2.21 2.04 -28.33
CA ASN A 291 -2.03 0.97 -27.36
C ASN A 291 -2.59 -0.36 -27.88
N LEU A 292 -3.75 -0.36 -28.52
CA LEU A 292 -4.28 -1.54 -29.19
C LEU A 292 -3.27 -2.13 -30.18
N GLU A 293 -2.65 -1.29 -31.01
CA GLU A 293 -1.63 -1.71 -31.96
C GLU A 293 -0.40 -2.31 -31.27
N LYS A 294 0.04 -1.76 -30.13
CA LYS A 294 1.14 -2.35 -29.33
C LYS A 294 0.79 -3.75 -28.81
N TYR A 295 -0.43 -3.96 -28.31
CA TYR A 295 -0.87 -5.28 -27.87
C TYR A 295 -0.87 -6.28 -29.03
N ILE A 296 -1.36 -5.87 -30.21
CA ILE A 296 -1.36 -6.70 -31.43
C ILE A 296 0.07 -7.05 -31.85
N LEU A 297 0.97 -6.06 -31.95
CA LEU A 297 2.35 -6.26 -32.38
C LEU A 297 3.14 -7.17 -31.43
N ARG A 298 2.84 -7.12 -30.13
CA ARG A 298 3.48 -7.99 -29.11
C ARG A 298 2.76 -9.32 -28.89
N GLY A 299 1.60 -9.55 -29.52
CA GLY A 299 0.78 -10.73 -29.28
C GLY A 299 0.29 -10.87 -27.83
N GLN A 300 0.18 -9.74 -27.11
CA GLN A 300 -0.19 -9.71 -25.70
C GLN A 300 -1.72 -9.75 -25.55
N PRO A 301 -2.29 -10.79 -24.92
CA PRO A 301 -3.73 -10.88 -24.72
C PRO A 301 -4.23 -9.77 -23.79
N MET A 302 -5.44 -9.28 -24.07
CA MET A 302 -6.02 -8.19 -23.31
C MET A 302 -7.54 -8.17 -23.31
N ILE A 303 -8.08 -7.49 -22.29
CA ILE A 303 -9.48 -7.07 -22.17
C ILE A 303 -9.49 -5.58 -21.82
N MET A 304 -10.20 -4.76 -22.59
CA MET A 304 -10.24 -3.33 -22.37
C MET A 304 -11.63 -2.74 -22.60
N CYS A 305 -12.06 -1.85 -21.71
CA CYS A 305 -13.29 -1.09 -21.90
C CYS A 305 -13.12 -0.08 -23.04
N VAL A 306 -14.01 -0.18 -24.04
CA VAL A 306 -13.97 0.67 -25.23
C VAL A 306 -14.87 1.90 -25.09
N LYS A 307 -14.46 3.02 -25.68
CA LYS A 307 -15.28 4.23 -25.72
C LYS A 307 -16.39 4.06 -26.76
N MET A 308 -17.65 4.20 -26.34
CA MET A 308 -18.82 4.08 -27.26
C MET A 308 -18.83 5.05 -28.43
N ARG A 309 -18.05 6.15 -28.35
CA ARG A 309 -17.93 7.15 -29.43
C ARG A 309 -16.90 6.79 -30.49
N GLN A 310 -16.19 5.68 -30.34
CA GLN A 310 -15.27 5.24 -31.40
C GLN A 310 -16.05 4.80 -32.62
N LYS A 311 -15.50 5.08 -33.80
CA LYS A 311 -16.11 4.74 -35.07
C LYS A 311 -16.46 3.24 -35.15
N ILE A 312 -15.53 2.36 -34.78
CA ILE A 312 -15.75 0.90 -34.81
C ILE A 312 -16.95 0.45 -33.95
N VAL A 313 -17.25 1.16 -32.86
CA VAL A 313 -18.40 0.87 -31.98
C VAL A 313 -19.66 1.55 -32.50
N LEU A 314 -19.56 2.83 -32.90
CA LEU A 314 -20.68 3.60 -33.45
C LEU A 314 -21.26 2.96 -34.71
N ASP A 315 -20.41 2.43 -35.58
CA ASP A 315 -20.83 1.74 -36.80
C ASP A 315 -21.70 0.53 -36.43
N ARG A 316 -21.34 -0.25 -35.40
CA ARG A 316 -22.15 -1.37 -34.88
C ARG A 316 -23.44 -0.92 -34.20
N ILE A 317 -23.39 0.15 -33.41
CA ILE A 317 -24.60 0.70 -32.77
C ILE A 317 -25.59 1.22 -33.83
N ALA A 318 -25.09 1.83 -34.90
CA ALA A 318 -25.91 2.35 -35.99
C ALA A 318 -26.69 1.27 -36.74
N GLU A 319 -26.16 0.03 -36.82
CA GLU A 319 -26.85 -1.12 -37.42
C GLU A 319 -28.20 -1.44 -36.72
N PHE A 320 -28.36 -1.08 -35.45
CA PHE A 320 -29.60 -1.30 -34.70
C PHE A 320 -30.70 -0.26 -35.00
N GLY A 321 -30.36 0.86 -35.62
CA GLY A 321 -31.30 1.95 -35.87
C GLY A 321 -31.89 2.55 -34.59
N THR A 322 -33.20 2.83 -34.61
CA THR A 322 -33.91 3.46 -33.48
C THR A 322 -34.23 2.43 -32.41
N ILE A 323 -33.70 2.64 -31.20
CA ILE A 323 -33.86 1.72 -30.07
C ILE A 323 -34.99 2.21 -29.15
N GLY A 324 -36.13 1.53 -29.20
CA GLY A 324 -37.26 1.71 -28.26
C GLY A 324 -37.35 0.65 -27.16
N GLY A 325 -36.58 -0.43 -27.25
CA GLY A 325 -36.60 -1.56 -26.33
C GLY A 325 -35.34 -2.41 -26.49
N LYS A 326 -35.49 -3.71 -26.76
CA LYS A 326 -34.38 -4.59 -27.15
C LYS A 326 -33.69 -4.06 -28.42
N PRO A 327 -32.36 -3.80 -28.41
CA PRO A 327 -31.64 -3.42 -29.63
C PRO A 327 -31.45 -4.62 -30.56
N GLY A 328 -32.03 -4.56 -31.76
CA GLY A 328 -31.85 -5.54 -32.82
C GLY A 328 -31.90 -7.00 -32.37
N ASP A 329 -30.89 -7.76 -32.76
CA ASP A 329 -30.72 -9.19 -32.50
C ASP A 329 -29.88 -9.49 -31.25
N MET A 330 -29.61 -8.50 -30.38
CA MET A 330 -28.85 -8.74 -29.14
C MET A 330 -29.51 -9.83 -28.29
N LEU A 331 -28.71 -10.75 -27.77
CA LEU A 331 -29.16 -11.78 -26.82
C LEU A 331 -29.45 -11.14 -25.46
N PHE A 332 -30.25 -11.80 -24.63
CA PHE A 332 -30.53 -11.34 -23.26
C PHE A 332 -29.94 -12.33 -22.28
N ASP A 333 -29.14 -11.84 -21.35
CA ASP A 333 -28.62 -12.63 -20.24
C ASP A 333 -29.48 -12.42 -19.00
N THR A 334 -29.94 -13.52 -18.39
CA THR A 334 -30.85 -13.47 -17.24
C THR A 334 -30.16 -13.12 -15.93
N GLU A 335 -28.87 -13.40 -15.81
CA GLU A 335 -28.12 -13.19 -14.57
C GLU A 335 -27.73 -11.72 -14.41
N SER A 336 -27.03 -11.15 -15.40
CA SER A 336 -26.66 -9.74 -15.45
C SER A 336 -27.85 -8.82 -15.80
N ARG A 337 -28.92 -9.38 -16.37
CA ARG A 337 -30.10 -8.66 -16.90
C ARG A 337 -29.73 -7.67 -18.01
N LEU A 338 -28.72 -8.00 -18.79
CA LEU A 338 -28.21 -7.19 -19.88
C LEU A 338 -28.56 -7.79 -21.24
N TYR A 339 -28.72 -6.92 -22.23
CA TYR A 339 -28.65 -7.34 -23.62
C TYR A 339 -27.18 -7.34 -24.08
N TYR A 340 -26.76 -8.31 -24.88
CA TYR A 340 -25.39 -8.42 -25.35
C TYR A 340 -25.30 -8.93 -26.79
N LYS A 341 -24.22 -8.56 -27.50
CA LYS A 341 -23.84 -9.11 -28.79
C LYS A 341 -22.33 -9.04 -28.96
N GLN A 342 -21.73 -10.14 -29.42
CA GLN A 342 -20.31 -10.23 -29.74
C GLN A 342 -20.10 -10.09 -31.25
N TYR A 343 -19.03 -9.41 -31.64
CA TYR A 343 -18.61 -9.24 -33.02
C TYR A 343 -17.15 -9.62 -33.16
N ASP A 344 -16.81 -10.43 -34.15
CA ASP A 344 -15.42 -10.56 -34.59
C ASP A 344 -15.00 -9.31 -35.35
N LEU A 345 -13.80 -8.81 -35.03
CA LEU A 345 -13.22 -7.62 -35.63
C LEU A 345 -11.96 -7.99 -36.42
N GLU A 346 -11.92 -7.54 -37.67
CA GLU A 346 -10.69 -7.57 -38.47
C GLU A 346 -9.94 -6.25 -38.29
N TYR A 347 -8.69 -6.33 -37.85
CA TYR A 347 -7.82 -5.17 -37.70
C TYR A 347 -6.38 -5.53 -38.10
N ASP A 348 -5.79 -4.71 -38.95
CA ASP A 348 -4.44 -4.89 -39.48
C ASP A 348 -3.55 -3.72 -39.04
N VAL A 349 -2.43 -4.03 -38.38
CA VAL A 349 -1.38 -3.07 -38.05
C VAL A 349 -0.37 -3.03 -39.18
N ARG A 350 -0.18 -1.87 -39.79
CA ARG A 350 0.84 -1.64 -40.82
C ARG A 350 2.12 -1.12 -40.19
N GLY A 351 3.19 -1.89 -40.27
CA GLY A 351 4.52 -1.49 -39.80
C GLY A 351 5.25 -0.59 -40.80
N ASN A 352 6.53 -0.30 -40.51
CA ASN A 352 7.41 0.38 -41.46
C ASN A 352 7.74 -0.57 -42.63
N GLY A 353 7.34 -0.22 -43.85
CA GLY A 353 7.50 -1.05 -45.06
C GLY A 353 6.24 -1.85 -45.40
N ASP A 354 6.40 -3.06 -45.94
CA ASP A 354 5.30 -3.95 -46.37
C ASP A 354 4.83 -4.94 -45.28
N SER A 355 5.30 -4.81 -44.03
CA SER A 355 4.91 -5.70 -42.93
C SER A 355 3.49 -5.40 -42.45
N VAL A 356 2.59 -6.37 -42.56
CA VAL A 356 1.22 -6.31 -42.03
C VAL A 356 1.06 -7.34 -40.92
N HIS A 357 0.67 -6.89 -39.73
CA HIS A 357 0.37 -7.75 -38.59
C HIS A 357 -1.14 -7.77 -38.35
N LYS A 358 -1.75 -8.95 -38.46
CA LYS A 358 -3.18 -9.12 -38.20
C LYS A 358 -3.44 -9.28 -36.70
N ALA A 359 -4.53 -8.68 -36.22
CA ALA A 359 -5.00 -8.91 -34.86
C ALA A 359 -5.47 -10.37 -34.69
N ASP A 360 -4.92 -11.08 -33.70
CA ASP A 360 -5.37 -12.44 -33.36
C ASP A 360 -6.68 -12.37 -32.56
N ARG A 361 -7.77 -12.94 -33.10
CA ARG A 361 -9.08 -13.09 -32.43
C ARG A 361 -9.51 -11.82 -31.69
N MET A 362 -9.51 -10.70 -32.41
CA MET A 362 -10.01 -9.45 -31.85
C MET A 362 -11.53 -9.46 -31.88
N LYS A 363 -12.18 -9.22 -30.74
CA LYS A 363 -13.65 -9.18 -30.65
C LYS A 363 -14.12 -7.89 -29.99
N LEU A 364 -15.32 -7.46 -30.35
CA LEU A 364 -16.09 -6.42 -29.66
C LEU A 364 -17.27 -7.08 -28.95
N ASP A 365 -17.25 -7.01 -27.62
CA ASP A 365 -18.35 -7.41 -26.76
C ASP A 365 -19.19 -6.18 -26.43
N LEU A 366 -20.36 -6.06 -27.04
CA LEU A 366 -21.25 -4.91 -26.87
C LEU A 366 -22.43 -5.29 -25.97
N PHE A 367 -22.68 -4.46 -24.96
CA PHE A 367 -23.75 -4.63 -23.98
C PHE A 367 -24.68 -3.44 -23.99
N PHE A 368 -25.93 -3.69 -23.62
CA PHE A 368 -26.96 -2.67 -23.49
C PHE A 368 -27.79 -2.90 -22.22
N ASP A 369 -27.82 -1.87 -21.37
CA ASP A 369 -28.61 -1.82 -20.16
C ASP A 369 -29.77 -0.81 -20.33
N PRO A 370 -31.03 -1.26 -20.32
CA PRO A 370 -32.18 -0.38 -20.47
C PRO A 370 -32.39 0.57 -19.28
N PHE A 371 -32.03 0.14 -18.06
CA PHE A 371 -32.14 0.99 -16.86
C PHE A 371 -31.07 2.07 -16.87
N ARG A 372 -29.84 1.71 -17.23
CA ARG A 372 -28.76 2.68 -17.46
C ARG A 372 -29.12 3.68 -18.55
N ARG A 373 -29.72 3.24 -19.66
CA ARG A 373 -30.19 4.16 -20.71
C ARG A 373 -31.17 5.18 -20.16
N ALA A 374 -32.19 4.71 -19.41
CA ALA A 374 -33.20 5.59 -18.84
C ALA A 374 -32.56 6.62 -17.89
N ALA A 375 -31.69 6.17 -16.99
CA ALA A 375 -30.98 7.05 -16.07
C ALA A 375 -30.11 8.09 -16.79
N GLU A 376 -29.26 7.66 -17.73
CA GLU A 376 -28.39 8.57 -18.51
C GLU A 376 -29.19 9.58 -19.34
N GLN A 377 -30.35 9.18 -19.89
CA GLN A 377 -31.22 10.08 -20.64
C GLN A 377 -31.93 11.09 -19.72
N THR A 378 -32.42 10.67 -18.56
CA THR A 378 -33.00 11.58 -17.56
C THR A 378 -31.96 12.58 -17.05
N GLU A 379 -30.75 12.13 -16.72
CA GLU A 379 -29.67 13.02 -16.28
C GLU A 379 -29.29 14.03 -17.37
N LEU A 380 -29.26 13.60 -18.63
CA LEU A 380 -29.03 14.49 -19.77
C LEU A 380 -30.12 15.57 -19.86
N GLU A 381 -31.39 15.20 -19.75
CA GLU A 381 -32.50 16.15 -19.79
C GLU A 381 -32.45 17.16 -18.64
N VAL A 382 -32.16 16.69 -17.42
CA VAL A 382 -31.96 17.55 -16.25
C VAL A 382 -30.80 18.52 -16.48
N ALA A 383 -29.66 18.04 -16.96
CA ALA A 383 -28.48 18.87 -17.21
C ALA A 383 -28.74 19.93 -18.29
N VAL A 384 -29.39 19.56 -19.39
CA VAL A 384 -29.77 20.48 -20.46
C VAL A 384 -30.72 21.56 -19.93
N GLU A 385 -31.78 21.19 -19.20
CA GLU A 385 -32.76 22.14 -18.67
C GLU A 385 -32.15 23.07 -17.61
N MET A 386 -31.27 22.57 -16.73
CA MET A 386 -30.57 23.40 -15.75
C MET A 386 -29.67 24.44 -16.44
N GLN A 387 -28.90 24.04 -17.45
CA GLN A 387 -28.07 24.97 -18.23
C GLN A 387 -28.93 26.01 -18.96
N ARG A 388 -30.05 25.58 -19.56
CA ARG A 388 -31.01 26.47 -20.21
C ARG A 388 -31.52 27.55 -19.28
N ARG A 389 -31.99 27.18 -18.08
CA ARG A 389 -32.52 28.12 -17.08
C ARG A 389 -31.45 29.13 -16.64
N SER A 390 -30.23 28.66 -16.43
CA SER A 390 -29.10 29.54 -16.07
C SER A 390 -28.79 30.54 -17.19
N LEU A 391 -28.64 30.08 -18.43
CA LEU A 391 -28.38 30.95 -19.58
C LEU A 391 -29.53 31.94 -19.83
N GLN A 392 -30.78 31.48 -19.71
CA GLN A 392 -31.96 32.33 -19.85
C GLN A 392 -31.99 33.42 -18.77
N SER A 393 -31.70 33.07 -17.51
CA SER A 393 -31.63 34.05 -16.42
C SER A 393 -30.55 35.09 -16.64
N ILE A 394 -29.39 34.71 -17.21
CA ILE A 394 -28.32 35.65 -17.57
C ILE A 394 -28.78 36.57 -18.71
N LEU A 395 -29.42 36.01 -19.73
CA LEU A 395 -29.92 36.76 -20.88
C LEU A 395 -30.98 37.79 -20.46
N ASP A 396 -31.95 37.38 -19.64
CA ASP A 396 -33.04 38.23 -19.15
C ASP A 396 -32.53 39.36 -18.25
N ALA A 397 -31.50 39.10 -17.45
CA ALA A 397 -30.83 40.11 -16.64
C ALA A 397 -29.87 41.01 -17.45
N GLY A 398 -29.63 40.71 -18.73
CA GLY A 398 -28.62 41.38 -19.54
C GLY A 398 -27.19 41.21 -18.98
N GLY A 399 -26.94 40.08 -18.31
CA GLY A 399 -25.67 39.78 -17.63
C GLY A 399 -24.56 39.30 -18.57
N SER A 400 -23.35 39.22 -18.01
CA SER A 400 -22.16 38.69 -18.69
C SER A 400 -21.90 37.25 -18.32
N VAL A 401 -21.29 36.50 -19.25
CA VAL A 401 -20.82 35.13 -19.03
C VAL A 401 -19.37 35.11 -18.53
N ASP A 402 -19.02 34.06 -17.78
CA ASP A 402 -17.66 33.76 -17.31
C ASP A 402 -16.69 33.54 -18.48
N ASP A 403 -15.42 33.23 -18.18
CA ASP A 403 -14.37 32.92 -19.16
C ASP A 403 -14.72 31.72 -20.07
N ASP A 404 -14.01 31.60 -21.20
CA ASP A 404 -14.31 30.61 -22.25
C ASP A 404 -14.19 29.15 -21.74
N GLU A 405 -13.32 28.88 -20.76
CA GLU A 405 -13.17 27.55 -20.17
C GLU A 405 -14.38 27.23 -19.28
N SER A 406 -14.80 28.20 -18.46
CA SER A 406 -16.00 28.12 -17.64
C SER A 406 -17.26 27.94 -18.50
N ILE A 407 -17.40 28.64 -19.62
CA ILE A 407 -18.52 28.44 -20.56
C ILE A 407 -18.51 27.02 -21.11
N LYS A 408 -17.37 26.56 -21.64
CA LYS A 408 -17.25 25.20 -22.20
C LYS A 408 -17.55 24.10 -21.18
N LYS A 409 -17.32 24.37 -19.90
CA LYS A 409 -17.57 23.43 -18.81
C LYS A 409 -19.01 23.47 -18.32
N ASN A 410 -19.54 24.67 -18.07
CA ASN A 410 -20.83 24.88 -17.41
C ASN A 410 -22.00 24.87 -18.39
N TYR A 411 -21.77 25.21 -19.66
CA TYR A 411 -22.79 25.33 -20.71
C TYR A 411 -22.48 24.43 -21.91
N ASN A 412 -21.92 23.26 -21.63
CA ASN A 412 -21.40 22.35 -22.65
C ASN A 412 -22.47 21.77 -23.59
N TRP A 413 -23.77 21.92 -23.33
CA TRP A 413 -24.85 21.48 -24.23
C TRP A 413 -25.36 22.58 -25.17
N TYR A 414 -24.84 23.80 -25.03
CA TYR A 414 -25.29 24.96 -25.76
C TYR A 414 -24.13 25.62 -26.50
N GLU A 415 -24.41 26.12 -27.70
CA GLU A 415 -23.58 27.11 -28.35
C GLU A 415 -23.96 28.48 -27.80
N VAL A 416 -23.02 29.11 -27.10
CA VAL A 416 -23.22 30.39 -26.40
C VAL A 416 -22.57 31.52 -27.21
N SER A 417 -23.36 32.53 -27.57
CA SER A 417 -22.90 33.73 -28.29
C SER A 417 -22.89 34.94 -27.36
N TYR A 418 -21.78 35.64 -27.28
CA TYR A 418 -21.58 36.79 -26.38
C TYR A 418 -20.68 37.86 -27.01
N ASP A 419 -20.81 39.11 -26.56
CA ASP A 419 -19.95 40.22 -27.00
C ASP A 419 -18.54 40.03 -26.41
N LYS A 420 -17.50 40.17 -27.24
CA LYS A 420 -16.11 39.94 -26.82
C LYS A 420 -15.53 41.04 -25.93
N LYS A 421 -16.13 42.23 -25.89
CA LYS A 421 -15.62 43.38 -25.11
C LYS A 421 -16.06 43.31 -23.66
N ASP A 422 -17.34 43.06 -23.42
CA ASP A 422 -17.95 43.07 -22.07
C ASP A 422 -18.49 41.70 -21.64
N ARG A 423 -18.30 40.67 -22.48
CA ARG A 423 -18.79 39.29 -22.27
C ARG A 423 -20.30 39.20 -22.08
N LYS A 424 -21.06 40.20 -22.52
CA LYS A 424 -22.52 40.19 -22.39
C LYS A 424 -23.11 39.08 -23.24
N LEU A 425 -23.98 38.27 -22.63
CA LEU A 425 -24.67 37.19 -23.34
C LEU A 425 -25.61 37.78 -24.40
N LEU A 426 -25.48 37.35 -25.65
CA LEU A 426 -26.31 37.81 -26.77
C LEU A 426 -27.40 36.79 -27.11
N SER A 427 -27.02 35.52 -27.21
CA SER A 427 -27.94 34.42 -27.50
C SER A 427 -27.30 33.07 -27.15
N PHE A 428 -28.11 32.03 -27.10
CA PHE A 428 -27.64 30.65 -26.99
C PHE A 428 -28.53 29.72 -27.80
N SER A 429 -27.97 28.63 -28.33
CA SER A 429 -28.73 27.62 -29.08
C SER A 429 -28.29 26.20 -28.67
N LEU A 430 -29.22 25.25 -28.72
CA LEU A 430 -28.97 23.88 -28.28
C LEU A 430 -28.10 23.14 -29.30
N ASP A 431 -27.05 22.46 -28.84
CA ASP A 431 -26.26 21.56 -29.71
C ASP A 431 -27.01 20.22 -29.88
N GLU A 432 -28.00 20.23 -30.78
CA GLU A 432 -28.86 19.07 -31.05
C GLU A 432 -28.07 17.85 -31.49
N LYS A 433 -27.03 18.06 -32.32
CA LYS A 433 -26.17 16.97 -32.82
C LYS A 433 -25.44 16.27 -31.68
N LYS A 434 -24.90 17.03 -30.72
CA LYS A 434 -24.23 16.47 -29.55
C LYS A 434 -25.20 15.68 -28.68
N ILE A 435 -26.40 16.19 -28.46
CA ILE A 435 -27.45 15.50 -27.68
C ILE A 435 -27.87 14.20 -28.36
N GLU A 436 -28.13 14.23 -29.67
CA GLU A 436 -28.50 13.04 -30.43
C GLU A 436 -27.41 11.96 -30.36
N ASN A 437 -26.14 12.36 -30.49
CA ASN A 437 -25.00 11.45 -30.38
C ASN A 437 -24.87 10.83 -28.97
N VAL A 438 -25.13 11.59 -27.91
CA VAL A 438 -25.17 11.02 -26.55
C VAL A 438 -26.34 10.05 -26.43
N LYS A 439 -27.56 10.43 -26.83
CA LYS A 439 -28.76 9.58 -26.77
C LYS A 439 -28.61 8.26 -27.53
N LYS A 440 -27.92 8.27 -28.68
CA LYS A 440 -27.62 7.07 -29.48
C LYS A 440 -26.77 6.05 -28.73
N THR A 441 -25.80 6.53 -27.96
CA THR A 441 -24.86 5.68 -27.20
C THR A 441 -25.32 5.40 -25.77
N SER A 442 -26.38 6.05 -25.29
CA SER A 442 -26.91 5.86 -23.94
C SER A 442 -27.37 4.43 -23.68
N GLY A 443 -26.96 3.91 -22.53
CA GLY A 443 -27.19 2.52 -22.11
C GLY A 443 -26.21 1.51 -22.70
N PHE A 444 -25.41 1.87 -23.70
CA PHE A 444 -24.39 0.98 -24.23
C PHE A 444 -23.08 1.08 -23.45
N PHE A 445 -22.43 -0.07 -23.31
CA PHE A 445 -21.04 -0.20 -22.91
C PHE A 445 -20.45 -1.44 -23.57
N GLY A 446 -19.12 -1.58 -23.57
CA GLY A 446 -18.52 -2.72 -24.22
C GLY A 446 -17.04 -2.86 -23.96
N TYR A 447 -16.53 -4.01 -24.38
CA TYR A 447 -15.14 -4.41 -24.23
C TYR A 447 -14.57 -4.84 -25.57
N ILE A 448 -13.29 -4.55 -25.76
CA ILE A 448 -12.49 -5.16 -26.81
C ILE A 448 -11.66 -6.26 -26.15
N THR A 449 -11.65 -7.44 -26.76
CA THR A 449 -10.74 -8.53 -26.41
C THR A 449 -9.76 -8.79 -27.54
N LEU A 450 -8.57 -9.27 -27.20
CA LEU A 450 -7.52 -9.64 -28.16
C LEU A 450 -6.84 -10.93 -27.71
N GLY A 451 -6.67 -11.88 -28.64
CA GLY A 451 -5.98 -13.15 -28.40
C GLY A 451 -6.75 -14.11 -27.49
N LEU A 452 -8.06 -13.89 -27.31
CA LEU A 452 -8.93 -14.66 -26.43
C LEU A 452 -10.05 -15.31 -27.24
N ASP A 453 -10.53 -16.46 -26.76
CA ASP A 453 -11.75 -17.08 -27.27
C ASP A 453 -12.89 -17.00 -26.25
N TYR A 454 -12.96 -15.88 -25.54
CA TYR A 454 -14.02 -15.64 -24.59
C TYR A 454 -15.32 -15.31 -25.32
N THR A 455 -16.43 -15.80 -24.74
CA THR A 455 -17.77 -15.27 -25.03
C THR A 455 -17.95 -13.90 -24.37
N ALA A 456 -18.91 -13.11 -24.83
CA ALA A 456 -19.18 -11.80 -24.25
C ALA A 456 -19.41 -11.87 -22.73
N LEU A 457 -20.17 -12.86 -22.25
CA LEU A 457 -20.45 -13.00 -20.81
C LEU A 457 -19.19 -13.34 -20.01
N GLN A 458 -18.31 -14.22 -20.53
CA GLN A 458 -17.01 -14.47 -19.88
C GLN A 458 -16.13 -13.21 -19.84
N THR A 459 -16.15 -12.39 -20.90
CA THR A 459 -15.45 -11.10 -20.90
C THR A 459 -16.02 -10.16 -19.82
N LEU A 460 -17.35 -10.11 -19.68
CA LEU A 460 -18.03 -9.30 -18.67
C LEU A 460 -17.63 -9.75 -17.25
N ASP A 461 -17.65 -11.05 -16.98
CA ASP A 461 -17.26 -11.61 -15.68
C ASP A 461 -15.80 -11.31 -15.37
N ALA A 462 -14.90 -11.59 -16.31
CA ALA A 462 -13.47 -11.32 -16.15
C ALA A 462 -13.17 -9.83 -15.93
N TYR A 463 -13.86 -8.93 -16.63
CA TYR A 463 -13.69 -7.49 -16.44
C TYR A 463 -14.25 -7.01 -15.10
N SER A 464 -15.33 -7.63 -14.62
CA SER A 464 -15.99 -7.26 -13.36
C SER A 464 -15.11 -7.53 -12.12
N LEU A 465 -14.21 -8.50 -12.20
CA LEU A 465 -13.24 -8.81 -11.14
C LEU A 465 -12.27 -7.66 -10.83
N ARG A 466 -12.10 -6.69 -11.75
CA ARG A 466 -11.23 -5.52 -11.55
C ARG A 466 -11.58 -4.69 -10.32
N ASP A 467 -12.82 -4.76 -9.81
CA ASP A 467 -13.22 -4.14 -8.54
C ASP A 467 -12.30 -4.53 -7.36
N GLU A 468 -11.69 -5.72 -7.40
CA GLU A 468 -10.72 -6.15 -6.41
C GLU A 468 -9.46 -5.29 -6.37
N GLN A 469 -8.97 -4.83 -7.52
CA GLN A 469 -7.82 -3.94 -7.58
C GLN A 469 -8.14 -2.56 -6.97
N GLU A 470 -9.36 -2.05 -7.17
CA GLU A 470 -9.81 -0.80 -6.54
C GLU A 470 -9.89 -0.95 -5.01
N LYS A 471 -10.38 -2.11 -4.51
CA LYS A 471 -10.35 -2.42 -3.07
C LYS A 471 -8.93 -2.47 -2.53
N TYR A 472 -7.99 -3.07 -3.27
CA TYR A 472 -6.57 -3.06 -2.92
C TYR A 472 -6.03 -1.63 -2.81
N PHE A 473 -6.28 -0.76 -3.80
CA PHE A 473 -5.84 0.63 -3.74
C PHE A 473 -6.47 1.41 -2.58
N CYS A 474 -7.74 1.14 -2.28
CA CYS A 474 -8.40 1.73 -1.12
C CYS A 474 -7.70 1.34 0.18
N GLN A 475 -7.39 0.06 0.38
CA GLN A 475 -6.64 -0.42 1.55
C GLN A 475 -5.24 0.18 1.63
N MET A 476 -4.53 0.24 0.49
CA MET A 476 -3.20 0.83 0.40
C MET A 476 -3.21 2.31 0.82
N LYS A 477 -4.19 3.08 0.35
CA LYS A 477 -4.30 4.51 0.68
C LYS A 477 -4.74 4.75 2.12
N THR A 478 -5.72 3.99 2.60
CA THR A 478 -6.34 4.22 3.91
C THR A 478 -5.56 3.54 5.03
N GLN A 479 -5.53 2.21 5.05
CA GLN A 479 -4.94 1.43 6.15
C GLN A 479 -3.42 1.58 6.22
N MET A 480 -2.73 1.58 5.08
CA MET A 480 -1.27 1.68 5.04
C MET A 480 -0.77 3.15 5.00
N GLY A 481 -1.67 4.12 4.83
CA GLY A 481 -1.33 5.55 4.79
C GLY A 481 -0.47 5.94 3.57
N PHE A 482 -0.64 5.25 2.44
CA PHE A 482 0.11 5.52 1.21
C PHE A 482 -0.62 6.46 0.23
N ASP A 483 -1.66 7.17 0.67
CA ASP A 483 -2.30 8.25 -0.11
C ASP A 483 -1.37 9.45 -0.34
N ARG A 484 -0.41 9.65 0.58
CA ARG A 484 0.53 10.77 0.55
C ARG A 484 1.99 10.34 0.74
N GLN A 485 2.88 11.23 0.34
CA GLN A 485 4.32 11.14 0.58
C GLN A 485 4.90 12.48 1.00
N ARG A 486 5.95 12.42 1.83
CA ARG A 486 6.63 13.63 2.33
C ARG A 486 7.54 14.28 1.29
N ASN A 487 8.14 13.45 0.44
CA ASN A 487 9.18 13.85 -0.51
C ASN A 487 8.65 14.51 -1.75
#